data_AF-A0A1U8D513-F1
#
_entry.id   AF-A0A1U8D513-F1
#
_cell.length_a   1.000
_cell.length_b   1.000
_cell.length_c   1.000
_cell.angle_alpha   90.00
_cell.angle_beta   90.00
_cell.angle_gamma   90.00
#
_symmetry.space_group_name_H-M   'P 1'
#
loop_
_entity.id
_entity.type
_entity.pdbx_description
1 polymer ?
#
loop_
_entity_poly.entity_id
_entity_poly.type
_entity_poly.pdbx_seq_one_letter_code
_entity_poly.pdbx_strand_id
1 'polypeptide(L)'
;MNPSSEGLKDRAATSPALFNRCVLNWFGDWSTEALYQVGKEFTSKMDLEKPNYIVPDYMPVVYDKLPQPPTHREAIVNSCVFVHQTLHQVGKSFAGSRS
;
A
#
# COMPACT_ATOMS: atom_id res chain seq x y z
N MET A 1 10.29 -6.85 -13.60
CA MET A 1 10.70 -5.52 -14.10
C MET A 1 10.02 -4.48 -13.23
N ASN A 2 10.75 -3.50 -12.70
CA ASN A 2 10.14 -2.35 -12.00
C ASN A 2 9.62 -1.37 -13.08
N PRO A 3 8.51 -0.64 -12.91
CA PRO A 3 7.88 0.14 -13.98
C PRO A 3 8.62 1.45 -14.31
N SER A 4 9.92 1.55 -14.03
CA SER A 4 10.66 2.72 -14.50
C SER A 4 10.52 2.81 -16.02
N SER A 5 10.02 3.96 -16.50
CA SER A 5 9.50 4.07 -17.87
C SER A 5 10.55 3.77 -18.95
N GLU A 6 11.83 3.95 -18.63
CA GLU A 6 12.96 3.64 -19.50
C GLU A 6 13.24 2.12 -19.54
N GLY A 7 13.24 1.45 -18.39
CA GLY A 7 13.62 0.04 -18.29
C GLY A 7 12.67 -0.92 -19.01
N LEU A 8 11.37 -0.59 -19.09
CA LEU A 8 10.40 -1.43 -19.79
C LEU A 8 10.51 -1.27 -21.32
N LYS A 9 10.73 -0.05 -21.82
CA LYS A 9 10.86 0.23 -23.26
C LYS A 9 12.11 -0.44 -23.83
N ASP A 10 13.24 -0.34 -23.14
CA ASP A 10 14.49 -0.96 -23.57
C ASP A 10 14.41 -2.50 -23.59
N ARG A 11 13.69 -3.09 -22.64
CA ARG A 11 13.45 -4.54 -22.57
C ARG A 11 12.48 -5.02 -23.65
N ALA A 12 11.52 -4.19 -24.05
CA ALA A 12 10.64 -4.47 -25.18
C ALA A 12 11.41 -4.52 -26.50
N ALA A 13 12.35 -3.59 -26.71
CA ALA A 13 13.16 -3.52 -27.92
C ALA A 13 14.17 -4.69 -28.00
N THR A 14 14.74 -5.10 -26.87
CA THR A 14 15.77 -6.17 -26.81
C THR A 14 15.17 -7.58 -26.74
N SER A 15 13.88 -7.74 -26.43
CA SER A 15 13.23 -9.05 -26.31
C SER A 15 11.77 -9.04 -26.78
N PRO A 16 11.51 -9.11 -28.11
CA PRO A 16 10.16 -9.06 -28.68
C PRO A 16 9.22 -10.19 -28.22
N ALA A 17 9.78 -11.35 -27.84
CA ALA A 17 9.00 -12.47 -27.31
C ALA A 17 8.27 -12.12 -26.00
N LEU A 18 8.73 -11.11 -25.26
CA LEU A 18 8.15 -10.70 -23.99
C LEU A 18 6.75 -10.11 -24.15
N PHE A 19 6.44 -9.52 -25.32
CA PHE A 19 5.13 -8.96 -25.63
C PHE A 19 4.30 -9.86 -26.56
N ASN A 20 4.95 -10.72 -27.35
CA ASN A 20 4.26 -11.53 -28.36
C ASN A 20 4.12 -13.01 -27.99
N ARG A 21 4.73 -13.47 -26.87
CA ARG A 21 4.66 -14.87 -26.41
C ARG A 21 4.37 -15.01 -24.90
N CYS A 22 4.65 -13.99 -24.09
CA CYS A 22 4.40 -14.04 -22.65
C CYS A 22 3.08 -13.33 -22.29
N VAL A 23 2.39 -13.83 -21.25
CA VAL A 23 1.31 -13.08 -20.59
C VAL A 23 1.96 -12.11 -19.62
N LEU A 24 1.80 -10.83 -19.87
CA LEU A 24 2.28 -9.78 -18.97
C LEU A 24 1.25 -9.52 -17.89
N ASN A 25 1.58 -9.91 -16.65
CA ASN A 25 0.77 -9.59 -15.49
C ASN A 25 1.47 -8.50 -14.66
N TRP A 26 0.83 -7.34 -14.58
CA TRP A 26 1.38 -6.18 -13.89
C TRP A 26 0.80 -6.09 -12.49
N PHE A 27 1.63 -6.39 -11.48
CA PHE A 27 1.21 -6.33 -10.08
C PHE A 27 1.12 -4.88 -9.56
N GLY A 28 1.93 -3.97 -10.11
CA GLY A 28 1.98 -2.58 -9.64
C GLY A 28 2.41 -2.43 -8.20
N ASP A 29 2.03 -1.29 -7.62
CA ASP A 29 2.17 -1.04 -6.19
C ASP A 29 1.09 -1.80 -5.41
N TRP A 30 1.33 -1.99 -4.12
CA TRP A 30 0.34 -2.63 -3.26
C TRP A 30 -0.89 -1.76 -3.08
N SER A 31 -2.07 -2.36 -3.22
CA SER A 31 -3.33 -1.69 -2.89
C SER A 31 -3.43 -1.43 -1.38
N THR A 32 -4.30 -0.50 -0.99
CA THR A 32 -4.62 -0.25 0.43
C THR A 32 -5.12 -1.50 1.14
N GLU A 33 -5.91 -2.32 0.44
CA GLU A 33 -6.37 -3.62 0.93
C GLU A 33 -5.19 -4.58 1.18
N ALA A 34 -4.24 -4.69 0.25
CA ALA A 34 -3.07 -5.54 0.43
C ALA A 34 -2.21 -5.07 1.62
N LEU A 35 -1.95 -3.76 1.71
CA LEU A 35 -1.22 -3.16 2.84
C LEU A 35 -1.93 -3.43 4.18
N TYR A 36 -3.26 -3.27 4.21
CA TYR A 36 -4.07 -3.51 5.40
C TYR A 36 -4.03 -4.98 5.82
N GLN A 37 -4.26 -5.92 4.91
CA GLN A 37 -4.26 -7.35 5.21
C GLN A 37 -2.89 -7.81 5.72
N VAL A 38 -1.81 -7.37 5.07
CA VAL A 38 -0.46 -7.70 5.51
C VAL A 38 -0.16 -7.10 6.89
N GLY A 39 -0.55 -5.84 7.14
CA GLY A 39 -0.42 -5.23 8.47
C GLY A 39 -1.22 -5.96 9.55
N LYS A 40 -2.44 -6.42 9.22
CA LYS A 40 -3.27 -7.22 10.12
C LYS A 40 -2.62 -8.56 10.47
N GLU A 41 -2.10 -9.27 9.48
CA GLU A 41 -1.42 -10.55 9.70
C GLU A 41 -0.14 -10.39 10.53
N PHE A 42 0.69 -9.38 10.24
CA PHE A 42 1.91 -9.12 11.03
C PHE A 42 1.61 -8.72 12.47
N THR A 43 0.50 -8.03 12.72
CA THR A 43 0.12 -7.62 14.06
C THR A 43 -0.65 -8.70 14.83
N SER A 44 -1.16 -9.75 14.18
CA SER A 44 -2.05 -10.77 14.78
C SER A 44 -1.53 -11.40 16.09
N LYS A 45 -0.21 -11.59 16.20
CA LYS A 45 0.46 -12.19 17.37
C LYS A 45 0.90 -11.17 18.42
N MET A 46 0.72 -9.89 18.15
CA MET A 46 1.02 -8.80 19.07
C MET A 46 -0.18 -8.55 19.98
N ASP A 47 0.09 -8.28 21.25
CA ASP A 47 -0.93 -7.87 22.20
C ASP A 47 -1.34 -6.41 21.96
N LEU A 48 -2.36 -6.23 21.13
CA LEU A 48 -2.95 -4.94 20.76
C LEU A 48 -4.45 -4.89 21.08
N GLU A 49 -4.95 -5.83 21.89
CA GLU A 49 -6.36 -5.83 22.29
C GLU A 49 -6.57 -4.85 23.45
N LYS A 50 -7.46 -3.88 23.25
CA LYS A 50 -7.82 -2.91 24.28
C LYS A 50 -9.33 -2.83 24.37
N PRO A 51 -9.97 -3.57 25.30
CA PRO A 51 -11.43 -3.66 25.40
C PRO A 51 -12.12 -2.30 25.61
N ASN A 52 -11.45 -1.37 26.30
CA ASN A 52 -11.95 -0.03 26.58
C ASN A 52 -11.43 1.01 25.57
N TYR A 53 -11.18 0.60 24.33
CA TYR A 53 -10.79 1.51 23.27
C TYR A 53 -11.98 2.38 22.85
N ILE A 54 -11.73 3.69 22.78
CA ILE A 54 -12.71 4.68 22.34
C ILE A 54 -12.20 5.24 21.01
N VAL A 55 -13.02 5.10 19.98
CA VAL A 55 -12.75 5.67 18.66
C VAL A 55 -12.84 7.20 18.77
N PRO A 56 -11.84 7.98 18.30
CA PRO A 56 -11.91 9.44 18.31
C PRO A 56 -13.05 9.97 17.42
N ASP A 57 -13.53 11.18 17.72
CA ASP A 57 -14.56 11.86 16.90
C ASP A 57 -14.17 12.01 15.43
N TYR A 58 -12.87 12.18 15.17
CA TYR A 58 -12.29 12.20 13.84
C TYR A 58 -11.17 11.17 13.72
N MET A 59 -11.34 10.22 12.81
CA MET A 59 -10.34 9.22 12.45
C MET A 59 -10.19 9.14 10.93
N PRO A 60 -9.00 9.41 10.36
CA PRO A 60 -8.79 9.27 8.92
C PRO A 60 -8.81 7.80 8.52
N VAL A 61 -9.80 7.39 7.73
CA VAL A 61 -9.92 6.04 7.19
C VAL A 61 -9.24 5.99 5.83
N VAL A 62 -8.23 5.13 5.71
CA VAL A 62 -7.45 4.92 4.46
C VAL A 62 -7.84 3.62 3.78
N TYR A 63 -8.26 2.64 4.58
CA TYR A 63 -8.79 1.40 4.08
C TYR A 63 -10.32 1.49 4.00
N ASP A 64 -10.87 1.54 2.79
CA ASP A 64 -12.31 1.82 2.56
C ASP A 64 -13.26 0.78 3.18
N LYS A 65 -12.77 -0.45 3.43
CA LYS A 65 -13.57 -1.55 4.01
C LYS A 65 -13.27 -1.76 5.51
N LEU A 66 -12.77 -0.74 6.20
CA LEU A 66 -12.53 -0.80 7.64
C LEU A 66 -13.85 -0.98 8.40
N PRO A 67 -13.97 -1.96 9.32
CA PRO A 67 -15.15 -2.09 10.17
C PRO A 67 -15.38 -0.85 11.03
N GLN A 68 -16.64 -0.47 11.23
CA GLN A 68 -17.02 0.67 12.08
C GLN A 68 -18.03 0.24 13.16
N PRO A 69 -17.76 0.52 14.46
CA PRO A 69 -16.53 1.12 14.99
C PRO A 69 -15.32 0.15 14.89
N PRO A 70 -14.12 0.64 14.56
CA PRO A 70 -12.93 -0.21 14.51
C PRO A 70 -12.48 -0.62 15.91
N THR A 71 -11.92 -1.82 16.02
CA THR A 71 -11.17 -2.23 17.22
C THR A 71 -9.85 -1.45 17.33
N HIS A 72 -9.23 -1.48 18.52
CA HIS A 72 -7.93 -0.84 18.75
C HIS A 72 -6.86 -1.32 17.76
N ARG A 73 -6.82 -2.64 17.48
CA ARG A 73 -5.91 -3.24 16.51
C ARG A 73 -6.17 -2.72 15.11
N GLU A 74 -7.42 -2.68 14.67
CA GLU A 74 -7.79 -2.21 13.33
C GLU A 74 -7.45 -0.73 13.14
N ALA A 75 -7.61 0.09 14.19
CA ALA A 75 -7.20 1.48 14.18
C ALA A 75 -5.68 1.64 14.04
N ILE A 76 -4.88 0.80 14.71
CA ILE A 76 -3.43 0.77 14.57
C ILE A 76 -3.03 0.36 13.15
N VAL A 77 -3.62 -0.71 12.61
CA VAL A 77 -3.31 -1.20 11.26
C VAL A 77 -3.67 -0.13 10.22
N ASN A 78 -4.85 0.50 10.32
CA ASN A 78 -5.23 1.62 9.45
C ASN A 78 -4.22 2.79 9.55
N SER A 79 -3.72 3.10 10.74
CA SER A 79 -2.70 4.13 10.95
C SER A 79 -1.37 3.78 10.26
N CYS A 80 -0.95 2.52 10.28
CA CYS A 80 0.24 2.08 9.53
C CYS A 80 0.09 2.29 8.02
N VAL A 81 -1.10 1.98 7.47
CA VAL A 81 -1.39 2.21 6.04
C VAL A 81 -1.38 3.71 5.71
N PHE A 82 -1.93 4.55 6.60
CA PHE A 82 -1.87 6.02 6.46
C PHE A 82 -0.42 6.55 6.43
N VAL A 83 0.43 6.11 7.35
CA VAL A 83 1.86 6.49 7.37
C VAL A 83 2.56 6.06 6.08
N HIS A 84 2.28 4.85 5.58
CA HIS A 84 2.84 4.39 4.31
C HIS A 84 2.44 5.30 3.13
N GLN A 85 1.16 5.66 3.03
CA GLN A 85 0.67 6.51 1.93
C GLN A 85 1.24 7.93 1.99
N THR A 86 1.32 8.53 3.18
CA THR A 86 1.86 9.88 3.34
C THR A 86 3.33 9.93 2.93
N LEU A 87 4.13 8.94 3.32
CA LEU A 87 5.53 8.82 2.87
C LEU A 87 5.63 8.65 1.34
N HIS A 88 4.77 7.82 0.75
CA HIS A 88 4.75 7.63 -0.70
C HIS A 88 4.38 8.92 -1.45
N GLN A 89 3.40 9.67 -0.94
CA GLN A 89 3.00 10.97 -1.51
C GLN A 89 4.12 12.00 -1.39
N VAL A 90 4.78 12.11 -0.23
CA VAL A 90 5.91 13.01 -0.03
C VAL A 90 7.08 12.64 -0.94
N GLY A 91 7.39 11.34 -1.07
CA GLY A 91 8.44 10.86 -1.97
C GLY A 91 8.20 11.25 -3.42
N LYS A 92 6.95 11.15 -3.91
CA LYS A 92 6.56 11.61 -5.25
C LYS A 92 6.72 13.11 -5.42
N SER A 93 6.24 13.90 -4.46
CA SER A 93 6.37 15.37 -4.48
C SER A 93 7.83 15.82 -4.50
N PHE A 94 8.69 15.15 -3.74
CA PHE A 94 10.11 15.47 -3.65
C PHE A 94 10.90 15.05 -4.89
N ALA A 95 10.51 13.95 -5.54
CA ALA A 95 11.09 13.55 -6.83
C ALA A 95 10.69 14.54 -7.94
N GLY A 96 9.46 15.05 -7.92
CA GLY A 96 8.97 16.03 -8.90
C GLY A 96 9.49 17.46 -8.70
N SER A 97 10.08 17.81 -7.55
CA SER A 97 10.69 19.12 -7.32
C SER A 97 12.16 19.21 -7.73
N ARG A 98 12.78 18.09 -8.15
CA ARG A 98 14.15 18.01 -8.66
C ARG A 98 14.25 17.95 -10.19
N SER A 99 13.13 18.02 -10.89
CA SER A 99 13.01 18.07 -12.36
C SER A 99 12.56 19.45 -12.81
#